data_AF-A0A504J855-F1
#
_entry.id   AF-A0A504J855-F1
#
_cell.length_a   1.000
_cell.length_b   1.000
_cell.length_c   1.000
_cell.angle_alpha   90.00
_cell.angle_beta   90.00
_cell.angle_gamma   90.00
#
_symmetry.space_group_name_H-M   'P 1'
#
loop_
_entity.id
_entity.type
_entity.pdbx_description
1 polymer ?
#
loop_
_entity_poly.entity_id
_entity_poly.type
_entity_poly.pdbx_seq_one_letter_code
_entity_poly.pdbx_strand_id
1 'polypeptide(L)'
;MKKGLVIIVFIVSNLTTSFSQNNDTIYKAYVSVQNEEINFSSLKKIKSPKISDYQGSYHFGDSEAESQLEIIYSNDQLFARTEYNDWENNTWVLKHHRESVTYEKGILYIGDISYQLYVCADDSNLFLKKGTKGLASFYNEIENEKVYHYLQFNDDSLVEKSFGDYPETSFVKLSVKDLQRYSKRDLKIIRNEIFARNGFIFKKGGEMERYFLQKKWYNSIEKTNTPSLDTIENHNVNLILKLEKL
;
A
#
# COMPACT_ATOMS: atom_id res chain seq x y z
N MET A 1 -20.81 -13.62 -28.00
CA MET A 1 -20.74 -12.31 -28.69
C MET A 1 -19.74 -11.45 -27.96
N LYS A 2 -18.74 -10.92 -28.68
CA LYS A 2 -17.71 -10.00 -28.17
C LYS A 2 -18.33 -8.71 -27.63
N LYS A 3 -17.78 -8.22 -26.51
CA LYS A 3 -17.62 -6.81 -26.03
C LYS A 3 -17.47 -6.91 -24.51
N GLY A 4 -16.45 -6.39 -23.85
CA GLY A 4 -15.27 -5.65 -24.24
C GLY A 4 -14.48 -5.45 -22.94
N LEU A 5 -13.18 -5.66 -23.01
CA LEU A 5 -12.22 -5.41 -21.94
C LEU A 5 -12.31 -3.93 -21.54
N VAL A 6 -12.76 -3.63 -20.31
CA VAL A 6 -12.70 -2.27 -19.76
C VAL A 6 -11.32 -2.11 -19.11
N ILE A 7 -10.33 -1.84 -19.96
CA ILE A 7 -9.10 -1.18 -19.52
C ILE A 7 -9.47 0.29 -19.35
N ILE A 8 -9.62 0.75 -18.11
CA ILE A 8 -9.68 2.19 -17.82
C ILE A 8 -8.23 2.69 -17.82
N VAL A 9 -7.76 3.10 -19.00
CA VAL A 9 -6.60 3.98 -19.13
C VAL A 9 -7.17 5.35 -19.45
N PHE A 10 -6.96 6.34 -18.57
CA PHE A 10 -7.18 7.73 -18.92
C PHE A 10 -5.92 8.56 -18.71
N ILE A 11 -5.61 9.28 -19.78
CA ILE A 11 -4.47 10.15 -20.00
C ILE A 11 -4.58 11.35 -19.06
N VAL A 12 -3.59 11.54 -18.19
CA VAL A 12 -3.53 12.69 -17.29
C VAL A 12 -2.97 13.89 -18.07
N SER A 13 -3.83 14.87 -18.34
CA SER A 13 -3.37 16.21 -18.70
C SER A 13 -3.11 17.00 -17.42
N ASN A 14 -1.85 17.44 -17.28
CA ASN A 14 -1.38 18.25 -16.16
C ASN A 14 -2.19 19.55 -16.04
N LEU A 15 -2.94 19.70 -14.95
CA LEU A 15 -3.52 20.98 -14.55
C LEU A 15 -3.34 21.17 -13.05
N THR A 16 -2.44 22.09 -12.72
CA THR A 16 -2.28 22.70 -11.40
C THR A 16 -3.60 23.33 -10.98
N THR A 17 -4.16 22.94 -9.82
CA THR A 17 -5.34 23.62 -9.28
C THR A 17 -5.13 24.06 -7.83
N SER A 18 -5.20 25.39 -7.68
CA SER A 18 -5.51 26.11 -6.46
C SER A 18 -6.88 25.69 -5.93
N PHE A 19 -6.97 25.35 -4.65
CA PHE A 19 -8.23 25.05 -3.96
C PHE A 19 -9.10 26.31 -3.86
N SER A 20 -10.16 26.38 -4.66
CA SER A 20 -11.31 27.27 -4.46
C SER A 20 -12.54 26.39 -4.29
N GLN A 21 -13.23 26.50 -3.14
CA GLN A 21 -14.51 25.83 -2.92
C GLN A 21 -15.55 26.47 -3.85
N ASN A 22 -15.85 25.83 -4.97
CA ASN A 22 -17.06 26.12 -5.75
C ASN A 22 -18.24 25.32 -5.15
N ASN A 23 -19.44 25.90 -5.19
CA ASN A 23 -20.69 25.29 -4.70
C ASN A 23 -21.06 23.95 -5.39
N ASP A 24 -20.34 23.58 -6.45
CA ASP A 24 -20.55 22.35 -7.25
C ASP A 24 -19.57 21.22 -6.90
N THR A 25 -18.73 21.39 -5.87
CA THR A 25 -17.81 20.35 -5.39
C THR A 25 -18.43 19.58 -4.23
N ILE A 26 -18.59 18.26 -4.39
CA ILE A 26 -19.14 17.35 -3.38
C ILE A 26 -18.02 16.43 -2.86
N TYR A 27 -17.89 16.32 -1.54
CA TYR A 27 -16.95 15.40 -0.91
C TYR A 27 -17.72 14.17 -0.40
N LYS A 28 -17.50 13.02 -1.05
CA LYS A 28 -18.03 11.73 -0.60
C LYS A 28 -16.98 11.06 0.29
N ALA A 29 -17.33 10.78 1.54
CA ALA A 29 -16.48 9.94 2.38
C ALA A 29 -17.01 8.51 2.35
N TYR A 30 -16.14 7.60 1.95
CA TYR A 30 -16.28 6.21 2.35
C TYR A 30 -15.84 6.12 3.81
N VAL A 31 -16.80 5.87 4.70
CA VAL A 31 -16.51 5.58 6.10
C VAL A 31 -16.74 4.08 6.27
N SER A 32 -15.66 3.32 6.39
CA SER A 32 -15.71 1.86 6.40
C SER A 32 -16.30 1.29 5.08
N VAL A 33 -17.43 0.59 5.14
CA VAL A 33 -18.14 -0.09 4.03
C VAL A 33 -19.40 0.65 3.57
N GLN A 34 -19.62 1.89 4.04
CA GLN A 34 -20.79 2.68 3.67
C GLN A 34 -20.39 3.99 3.00
N ASN A 35 -21.09 4.30 1.90
CA ASN A 35 -21.03 5.58 1.22
C ASN A 35 -21.81 6.63 2.03
N GLU A 36 -21.13 7.61 2.62
CA GLU A 36 -21.79 8.75 3.25
C GLU A 36 -21.26 10.07 2.66
N GLU A 37 -22.17 11.03 2.41
CA GLU A 37 -21.76 12.39 2.15
C GLU A 37 -21.19 13.00 3.43
N ILE A 38 -19.95 13.48 3.38
CA ILE A 38 -19.32 14.14 4.52
C ILE A 38 -19.32 15.65 4.30
N ASN A 39 -19.61 16.39 5.36
CA ASN A 39 -19.36 17.81 5.33
C ASN A 39 -17.85 18.05 5.42
N PHE A 40 -17.22 18.49 4.34
CA PHE A 40 -15.77 18.76 4.32
C PHE A 40 -15.32 19.76 5.40
N SER A 41 -16.21 20.64 5.89
CA SER A 41 -15.87 21.55 6.99
C SER A 41 -15.63 20.83 8.33
N SER A 42 -16.10 19.59 8.50
CA SER A 42 -15.81 18.76 9.68
C SER A 42 -14.44 18.09 9.61
N LEU A 43 -13.66 18.32 8.54
CA LEU A 43 -12.37 17.71 8.32
C LEU A 43 -11.25 18.73 8.47
N LYS A 44 -10.17 18.31 9.14
CA LYS A 44 -8.95 19.11 9.27
C LYS A 44 -7.82 18.41 8.54
N LYS A 45 -7.25 19.07 7.53
CA LYS A 45 -6.03 18.60 6.85
C LYS A 45 -4.87 18.56 7.84
N ILE A 46 -4.12 17.46 7.84
CA ILE A 46 -2.84 17.38 8.55
C ILE A 46 -1.80 18.14 7.74
N LYS A 47 -1.29 19.26 8.27
CA LYS A 47 -0.45 20.21 7.51
C LYS A 47 0.97 19.72 7.25
N SER A 48 1.48 18.79 8.06
CA SER A 48 2.86 18.30 7.97
C SER A 48 2.96 16.84 8.40
N PRO A 49 2.33 15.92 7.65
CA PRO A 49 2.38 14.51 7.99
C PRO A 49 3.80 13.97 7.80
N LYS A 50 4.28 13.16 8.73
CA LYS A 50 5.48 12.34 8.51
C LYS A 50 5.17 11.33 7.42
N ILE A 51 6.18 10.93 6.64
CA ILE A 51 6.00 9.91 5.61
C ILE A 51 5.40 8.61 6.18
N SER A 52 5.78 8.22 7.40
CA SER A 52 5.24 7.05 8.10
C SER A 52 3.75 7.15 8.44
N ASP A 53 3.19 8.36 8.53
CA ASP A 53 1.79 8.56 8.95
C ASP A 53 0.80 8.03 7.90
N TYR A 54 1.25 7.82 6.66
CA TYR A 54 0.46 7.25 5.57
C TYR A 54 0.26 5.74 5.66
N GLN A 55 1.03 5.05 6.51
CA GLN A 55 0.83 3.63 6.74
C GLN A 55 -0.60 3.35 7.25
N GLY A 56 -1.22 2.32 6.68
CA GLY A 56 -2.58 1.91 7.00
C GLY A 56 -3.21 1.09 5.88
N SER A 57 -4.36 0.51 6.17
CA SER A 57 -5.19 -0.22 5.21
C SER A 57 -6.43 0.62 4.91
N TYR A 58 -6.71 0.88 3.64
CA TYR A 58 -7.77 1.80 3.20
C TYR A 58 -8.68 1.09 2.20
N HIS A 59 -9.92 0.85 2.62
CA HIS A 59 -10.94 0.25 1.77
C HIS A 59 -11.47 1.28 0.76
N PHE A 60 -11.91 0.86 -0.42
CA PHE A 60 -12.51 1.74 -1.41
C PHE A 60 -13.55 0.96 -2.22
N GLY A 61 -14.65 1.61 -2.58
CA GLY A 61 -15.71 0.98 -3.39
C GLY A 61 -16.79 0.32 -2.55
N ASP A 62 -17.67 -0.43 -3.23
CA ASP A 62 -18.80 -1.17 -2.65
C ASP A 62 -19.09 -2.39 -3.55
N SER A 63 -19.45 -3.53 -2.95
CA SER A 63 -19.82 -4.76 -3.64
C SER A 63 -18.72 -5.27 -4.60
N GLU A 64 -19.05 -5.50 -5.87
CA GLU A 64 -18.14 -6.06 -6.88
C GLU A 64 -17.00 -5.11 -7.30
N ALA A 65 -17.03 -3.84 -6.88
CA ALA A 65 -16.01 -2.83 -7.16
C ALA A 65 -15.14 -2.51 -5.93
N GLU A 66 -15.16 -3.36 -4.90
CA GLU A 66 -14.34 -3.19 -3.70
C GLU A 66 -12.86 -3.40 -3.98
N SER A 67 -12.04 -2.55 -3.36
CA SER A 67 -10.60 -2.67 -3.34
C SER A 67 -10.03 -2.24 -1.99
N GLN A 68 -8.88 -2.80 -1.64
CA GLN A 68 -8.14 -2.48 -0.43
C GLN A 68 -6.78 -1.92 -0.80
N LEU A 69 -6.54 -0.63 -0.54
CA LEU A 69 -5.22 -0.03 -0.64
C LEU A 69 -4.47 -0.24 0.68
N GLU A 70 -3.41 -1.02 0.64
CA GLU A 70 -2.53 -1.22 1.78
C GLU A 70 -1.24 -0.43 1.58
N ILE A 71 -0.82 0.28 2.62
CA ILE A 71 0.42 1.06 2.63
C ILE A 71 1.25 0.67 3.84
N ILE A 72 2.50 0.29 3.62
CA ILE A 72 3.49 0.06 4.68
C ILE A 72 4.63 1.08 4.59
N TYR A 73 5.09 1.53 5.76
CA TYR A 73 6.36 2.23 5.89
C TYR A 73 7.45 1.23 6.30
N SER A 74 8.50 1.11 5.52
CA SER A 74 9.63 0.22 5.80
C SER A 74 10.92 0.81 5.28
N ASN A 75 11.97 0.77 6.11
CA ASN A 75 13.30 1.26 5.76
C ASN A 75 13.26 2.66 5.11
N ASP A 76 12.57 3.63 5.73
CA ASP A 76 12.45 5.01 5.20
C ASP A 76 11.81 5.16 3.81
N GLN A 77 11.03 4.17 3.38
CA GLN A 77 10.24 4.22 2.15
C GLN A 77 8.80 3.76 2.39
N LEU A 78 7.90 4.22 1.52
CA LEU A 78 6.54 3.69 1.45
C LEU A 78 6.46 2.64 0.35
N PHE A 79 5.74 1.57 0.66
CA PHE A 79 5.34 0.55 -0.30
C PHE A 79 3.83 0.44 -0.23
N ALA A 80 3.19 0.34 -1.40
CA ALA A 80 1.74 0.25 -1.48
C ALA A 80 1.33 -0.86 -2.46
N ARG A 81 0.18 -1.48 -2.18
CA ARG A 81 -0.51 -2.38 -3.10
C ARG A 81 -2.01 -2.15 -3.00
N THR A 82 -2.70 -2.34 -4.10
CA THR A 82 -4.16 -2.39 -4.15
C THR A 82 -4.56 -3.85 -4.34
N GLU A 83 -5.33 -4.37 -3.40
CA GLU A 83 -5.96 -5.68 -3.49
C GLU A 83 -7.39 -5.51 -3.99
N TYR A 84 -7.83 -6.37 -4.89
CA TYR A 84 -9.21 -6.38 -5.39
C TYR A 84 -9.54 -7.77 -5.93
N ASN A 85 -10.82 -8.09 -6.03
CA ASN A 85 -11.27 -9.32 -6.66
C ASN A 85 -11.63 -9.07 -8.12
N ASP A 86 -11.19 -9.96 -9.00
CA ASP A 86 -11.55 -9.92 -10.43
C ASP A 86 -12.22 -11.25 -10.82
N TRP A 87 -13.16 -11.19 -11.76
CA TRP A 87 -13.90 -12.37 -12.21
C TRP A 87 -13.18 -13.04 -13.39
N GLU A 88 -12.50 -14.15 -13.10
CA GLU A 88 -11.73 -14.91 -14.09
C GLU A 88 -12.10 -16.38 -14.05
N ASN A 89 -12.26 -17.02 -15.22
CA ASN A 89 -12.50 -18.46 -15.32
C ASN A 89 -13.65 -18.99 -14.43
N ASN A 90 -14.76 -18.23 -14.36
CA ASN A 90 -15.93 -18.53 -13.52
C ASN A 90 -15.64 -18.58 -12.00
N THR A 91 -14.65 -17.82 -11.52
CA THR A 91 -14.40 -17.65 -10.09
C THR A 91 -13.86 -16.27 -9.77
N TRP A 92 -14.04 -15.83 -8.52
CA TRP A 92 -13.40 -14.61 -8.02
C TRP A 92 -11.94 -14.90 -7.69
N VAL A 93 -11.04 -14.13 -8.29
CA VAL A 93 -9.60 -14.24 -8.09
C VAL A 93 -9.09 -12.98 -7.41
N LEU A 94 -8.47 -13.14 -6.24
CA LEU A 94 -7.78 -12.06 -5.57
C LEU A 94 -6.58 -11.61 -6.40
N LYS A 95 -6.52 -10.32 -6.71
CA LYS A 95 -5.43 -9.67 -7.44
C LYS A 95 -4.73 -8.68 -6.54
N HIS A 96 -3.40 -8.61 -6.70
CA HIS A 96 -2.58 -7.56 -6.09
C HIS A 96 -1.98 -6.72 -7.21
N HIS A 97 -2.29 -5.43 -7.20
CA HIS A 97 -1.71 -4.45 -8.12
C HIS A 97 -0.75 -3.53 -7.37
N ARG A 98 0.38 -3.23 -8.00
CA ARG A 98 1.39 -2.31 -7.45
C ARG A 98 1.63 -1.20 -8.45
N GLU A 99 1.51 0.03 -7.96
CA GLU A 99 1.93 1.23 -8.66
C GLU A 99 3.22 1.83 -8.09
N SER A 100 3.79 2.80 -8.81
CA SER A 100 4.90 3.59 -8.29
C SER A 100 4.46 4.42 -7.09
N VAL A 101 5.32 4.51 -6.07
CA VAL A 101 5.04 5.27 -4.84
C VAL A 101 6.05 6.40 -4.71
N THR A 102 5.56 7.63 -4.56
CA THR A 102 6.38 8.82 -4.37
C THR A 102 5.81 9.67 -3.25
N TYR A 103 6.66 10.25 -2.42
CA TYR A 103 6.24 11.17 -1.35
C TYR A 103 7.00 12.49 -1.49
N GLU A 104 6.26 13.58 -1.63
CA GLU A 104 6.83 14.91 -1.84
C GLU A 104 6.03 15.96 -1.07
N LYS A 105 6.73 16.77 -0.25
CA LYS A 105 6.17 17.93 0.46
C LYS A 105 4.87 17.63 1.23
N GLY A 106 4.78 16.46 1.87
CA GLY A 106 3.61 16.08 2.65
C GLY A 106 2.44 15.55 1.82
N ILE A 107 2.68 15.16 0.58
CA ILE A 107 1.70 14.53 -0.33
C ILE A 107 2.25 13.17 -0.76
N LEU A 108 1.41 12.14 -0.67
CA LEU A 108 1.69 10.81 -1.19
C LEU A 108 1.12 10.69 -2.60
N TYR A 109 1.88 10.10 -3.50
CA TYR A 109 1.47 9.74 -4.85
C TYR A 109 1.60 8.24 -5.04
N ILE A 110 0.53 7.60 -5.52
CA ILE A 110 0.51 6.20 -5.91
C ILE A 110 0.02 6.16 -7.35
N GLY A 111 0.92 5.84 -8.28
CA GLY A 111 0.70 6.09 -9.70
C GLY A 111 0.44 7.58 -9.93
N ASP A 112 -0.64 7.90 -10.63
CA ASP A 112 -1.05 9.27 -10.92
C ASP A 112 -1.99 9.88 -9.85
N ILE A 113 -2.36 9.10 -8.82
CA ILE A 113 -3.30 9.53 -7.79
C ILE A 113 -2.55 10.13 -6.62
N SER A 114 -2.98 11.31 -6.17
CA SER A 114 -2.44 11.96 -4.97
C SER A 114 -3.32 11.76 -3.75
N TYR A 115 -2.69 11.62 -2.60
CA TYR A 115 -3.32 11.35 -1.32
C TYR A 115 -2.80 12.28 -0.23
N GLN A 116 -3.71 12.77 0.61
CA GLN A 116 -3.38 13.60 1.77
C GLN A 116 -4.10 13.10 3.01
N LEU A 117 -3.47 13.30 4.17
CA LEU A 117 -4.05 12.90 5.43
C LEU A 117 -4.94 13.99 6.03
N TYR A 118 -6.10 13.55 6.50
CA TYR A 118 -7.07 14.36 7.22
C TYR A 118 -7.34 13.74 8.57
N VAL A 119 -7.87 14.55 9.48
CA VAL A 119 -8.42 14.10 10.76
C VAL A 119 -9.83 14.63 10.90
N CYS A 120 -10.71 13.80 11.43
CA CYS A 120 -12.05 14.24 11.79
C CYS A 120 -11.99 15.26 12.94
N ALA A 121 -12.55 16.45 12.75
CA ALA A 121 -12.45 17.56 13.69
C ALA A 121 -13.44 17.45 14.87
N ASP A 122 -14.59 16.84 14.59
CA ASP A 122 -15.74 16.71 15.47
C ASP A 122 -16.33 15.31 15.28
N ASP A 123 -17.03 14.77 16.27
CA ASP A 123 -17.76 13.52 16.04
C ASP A 123 -18.81 13.77 14.95
N SER A 124 -18.76 13.01 13.85
CA SER A 124 -19.83 13.05 12.84
C SER A 124 -20.81 11.90 13.05
N ASN A 125 -21.83 11.80 12.19
CA ASN A 125 -22.87 10.77 12.26
C ASN A 125 -22.27 9.36 12.49
N LEU A 126 -22.97 8.60 13.35
CA LEU A 126 -22.83 7.21 13.83
C LEU A 126 -21.44 6.53 13.92
N PHE A 127 -20.51 6.71 12.97
CA PHE A 127 -19.32 5.86 12.80
C PHE A 127 -17.97 6.60 12.85
N LEU A 128 -17.91 7.90 12.51
CA LEU A 128 -16.63 8.62 12.47
C LEU A 128 -16.42 9.46 13.73
N LYS A 129 -15.37 9.13 14.48
CA LYS A 129 -15.03 9.80 15.74
C LYS A 129 -14.04 10.92 15.50
N LYS A 130 -14.13 11.95 16.35
CA LYS A 130 -13.12 12.99 16.43
C LYS A 130 -11.75 12.37 16.65
N GLY A 131 -10.78 12.77 15.83
CA GLY A 131 -9.42 12.23 15.88
C GLY A 131 -9.17 11.07 14.92
N THR A 132 -10.19 10.46 14.33
CA THR A 132 -10.00 9.40 13.32
C THR A 132 -9.24 9.96 12.12
N LYS A 133 -8.15 9.29 11.75
CA LYS A 133 -7.31 9.63 10.60
C LYS A 133 -7.97 9.12 9.32
N GLY A 134 -7.98 9.94 8.28
CA GLY A 134 -8.45 9.57 6.95
C GLY A 134 -7.38 9.80 5.90
N LEU A 135 -7.37 8.94 4.90
CA LEU A 135 -6.62 9.12 3.66
C LEU A 135 -7.59 9.63 2.59
N ALA A 136 -7.48 10.92 2.27
CA ALA A 136 -8.24 11.52 1.19
C ALA A 136 -7.50 11.30 -0.13
N SER A 137 -8.16 10.67 -1.10
CA SER A 137 -7.67 10.66 -2.48
C SER A 137 -8.24 11.88 -3.20
N PHE A 138 -7.39 12.59 -3.94
CA PHE A 138 -7.84 13.70 -4.79
C PHE A 138 -8.03 13.20 -6.22
N TYR A 139 -8.79 12.10 -6.34
CA TYR A 139 -9.38 11.72 -7.61
C TYR A 139 -10.68 12.50 -7.78
N ASN A 140 -10.92 12.99 -8.99
CA ASN A 140 -12.09 13.77 -9.33
C ASN A 140 -12.91 13.00 -10.35
N GLU A 141 -14.12 12.64 -9.98
CA GLU A 141 -15.14 12.23 -10.94
C GLU A 141 -16.03 13.42 -11.26
N ILE A 142 -16.30 13.65 -12.55
CA ILE A 142 -17.24 14.67 -12.98
C ILE A 142 -18.51 13.97 -13.42
N GLU A 143 -19.59 14.15 -12.67
CA GLU A 143 -20.91 13.64 -13.01
C GLU A 143 -21.93 14.77 -12.85
N ASN A 144 -22.71 15.04 -13.89
CA ASN A 144 -23.72 16.12 -13.90
C ASN A 144 -23.17 17.47 -13.42
N GLU A 145 -22.00 17.88 -13.94
CA GLU A 145 -21.28 19.13 -13.60
C GLU A 145 -20.76 19.21 -12.15
N LYS A 146 -20.96 18.16 -11.34
CA LYS A 146 -20.45 18.07 -9.98
C LYS A 146 -19.11 17.35 -9.95
N VAL A 147 -18.18 17.88 -9.16
CA VAL A 147 -16.87 17.26 -8.91
C VAL A 147 -16.93 16.48 -7.62
N TYR A 148 -16.67 15.17 -7.69
CA TYR A 148 -16.63 14.28 -6.52
C TYR A 148 -15.21 13.98 -6.10
N HIS A 149 -14.92 14.19 -4.82
CA HIS A 149 -13.70 13.70 -4.16
C HIS A 149 -14.04 12.55 -3.23
N TYR A 150 -13.18 11.52 -3.22
CA TYR A 150 -13.37 10.33 -2.40
C TYR A 150 -12.41 10.33 -1.20
N LEU A 151 -12.96 10.22 0.00
CA LEU A 151 -12.18 10.16 1.24
C LEU A 151 -12.39 8.82 1.91
N GLN A 152 -11.32 8.08 2.21
CA GLN A 152 -11.42 6.90 3.05
C GLN A 152 -10.99 7.23 4.47
N PHE A 153 -11.90 7.08 5.42
CA PHE A 153 -11.57 7.10 6.84
C PHE A 153 -11.42 5.68 7.35
N ASN A 154 -10.37 5.42 8.13
CA ASN A 154 -10.22 4.14 8.81
C ASN A 154 -9.78 4.36 10.25
N ASP A 155 -10.32 3.54 11.14
CA ASP A 155 -9.97 3.51 12.55
C ASP A 155 -8.72 2.63 12.70
N ASP A 156 -7.55 3.21 12.39
CA ASP A 156 -6.22 2.63 12.65
C ASP A 156 -6.08 1.12 12.30
N SER A 157 -6.57 0.71 11.13
CA SER A 157 -6.35 -0.66 10.66
C SER A 157 -4.86 -0.88 10.41
N LEU A 158 -4.27 -1.73 11.25
CA LEU A 158 -2.88 -2.11 11.16
C LEU A 158 -2.70 -3.04 9.96
N VAL A 159 -1.93 -2.60 8.96
CA VAL A 159 -1.43 -3.51 7.92
C VAL A 159 -0.48 -4.50 8.58
N GLU A 160 -0.80 -5.78 8.50
CA GLU A 160 0.08 -6.82 9.02
C GLU A 160 1.37 -6.85 8.20
N LYS A 161 2.50 -6.73 8.89
CA LYS A 161 3.82 -6.87 8.28
C LYS A 161 4.37 -8.24 8.64
N SER A 162 4.93 -8.91 7.65
CA SER A 162 5.76 -10.09 7.92
C SER A 162 6.89 -9.73 8.89
N PHE A 163 7.35 -10.70 9.68
CA PHE A 163 8.54 -10.53 10.52
C PHE A 163 9.76 -10.10 9.71
N GLY A 164 10.82 -9.64 10.37
CA GLY A 164 12.09 -9.29 9.73
C GLY A 164 12.34 -7.79 9.63
N ASP A 165 13.52 -7.44 9.15
CA ASP A 165 13.96 -6.05 8.97
C ASP A 165 13.48 -5.48 7.61
N TYR A 166 13.07 -6.35 6.67
CA TYR A 166 12.68 -6.03 5.29
C TYR A 166 11.31 -6.62 4.92
N PRO A 167 10.23 -6.29 5.66
CA PRO A 167 8.89 -6.82 5.42
C PRO A 167 8.35 -6.52 4.02
N GLU A 168 8.83 -5.46 3.37
CA GLU A 168 8.46 -5.10 1.99
C GLU A 168 8.70 -6.22 0.97
N THR A 169 9.63 -7.13 1.28
CA THR A 169 10.02 -8.25 0.41
C THR A 169 8.99 -9.37 0.31
N SER A 170 8.01 -9.46 1.22
CA SER A 170 6.80 -10.30 1.03
C SER A 170 5.55 -9.47 0.72
N PHE A 171 5.63 -8.15 0.89
CA PHE A 171 4.47 -7.29 0.70
C PHE A 171 4.22 -6.97 -0.78
N VAL A 172 5.28 -6.64 -1.53
CA VAL A 172 5.20 -6.19 -2.93
C VAL A 172 6.33 -6.72 -3.79
N LYS A 173 6.08 -6.88 -5.09
CA LYS A 173 7.15 -7.13 -6.08
C LYS A 173 8.03 -5.88 -6.19
N LEU A 174 9.26 -5.97 -5.71
CA LEU A 174 10.25 -4.88 -5.68
C LEU A 174 10.76 -4.56 -7.09
N SER A 175 11.17 -3.30 -7.25
CA SER A 175 11.85 -2.77 -8.42
C SER A 175 13.34 -2.57 -8.15
N VAL A 176 14.14 -2.35 -9.19
CA VAL A 176 15.56 -1.98 -9.04
C VAL A 176 15.72 -0.70 -8.22
N LYS A 177 14.83 0.29 -8.41
CA LYS A 177 14.84 1.56 -7.68
C LYS A 177 14.66 1.38 -6.17
N ASP A 178 13.86 0.40 -5.76
CA ASP A 178 13.65 0.08 -4.33
C ASP A 178 14.92 -0.47 -3.68
N LEU A 179 15.77 -1.12 -4.48
CA LEU A 179 16.94 -1.86 -3.99
C LEU A 179 18.27 -1.14 -4.20
N GLN A 180 18.30 -0.06 -5.01
CA GLN A 180 19.53 0.59 -5.47
C GLN A 180 20.43 1.17 -4.35
N ARG A 181 19.86 1.45 -3.17
CA ARG A 181 20.60 2.02 -2.04
C ARG A 181 21.35 0.97 -1.21
N TYR A 182 21.01 -0.31 -1.38
CA TYR A 182 21.55 -1.39 -0.58
C TYR A 182 22.89 -1.87 -1.14
N SER A 183 23.85 -2.15 -0.25
CA SER A 183 25.11 -2.76 -0.67
C SER A 183 24.91 -4.23 -1.09
N LYS A 184 25.88 -4.84 -1.77
CA LYS A 184 25.84 -6.29 -2.09
C LYS A 184 25.67 -7.16 -0.84
N ARG A 185 26.24 -6.73 0.29
CA ARG A 185 26.10 -7.42 1.58
C ARG A 185 24.66 -7.31 2.09
N ASP A 186 24.07 -6.12 2.03
CA ASP A 186 22.69 -5.90 2.45
C ASP A 186 21.72 -6.66 1.56
N LEU A 187 21.90 -6.63 0.24
CA LEU A 187 21.12 -7.42 -0.72
C LEU A 187 21.15 -8.91 -0.39
N LYS A 188 22.32 -9.46 -0.04
CA LYS A 188 22.44 -10.84 0.44
C LYS A 188 21.62 -11.07 1.71
N ILE A 189 21.65 -10.17 2.68
CA ILE A 189 20.85 -10.28 3.90
C ILE A 189 19.36 -10.25 3.56
N ILE A 190 18.91 -9.26 2.78
CA ILE A 190 17.51 -9.10 2.33
C ILE A 190 17.00 -10.36 1.65
N ARG A 191 17.75 -10.90 0.68
CA ARG A 191 17.39 -12.14 -0.01
C ARG A 191 17.30 -13.33 0.93
N ASN A 192 18.25 -13.47 1.87
CA ASN A 192 18.23 -14.57 2.83
C ASN A 192 17.16 -14.39 3.91
N GLU A 193 16.70 -13.16 4.20
CA GLU A 193 15.59 -12.93 5.12
C GLU A 193 14.27 -13.51 4.58
N ILE A 194 14.04 -13.42 3.27
CA ILE A 194 12.90 -14.09 2.61
C ILE A 194 12.90 -15.59 2.90
N PHE A 195 14.06 -16.25 2.75
CA PHE A 195 14.20 -17.67 3.08
C PHE A 195 14.07 -17.94 4.59
N ALA A 196 14.64 -17.08 5.44
CA ALA A 196 14.58 -17.22 6.88
C ALA A 196 13.15 -17.18 7.42
N ARG A 197 12.31 -16.28 6.89
CA ARG A 197 10.89 -16.16 7.26
C ARG A 197 10.08 -17.39 6.88
N ASN A 198 10.49 -18.08 5.82
CA ASN A 198 9.91 -19.36 5.38
C ASN A 198 10.60 -20.58 6.02
N GLY A 199 11.35 -20.39 7.12
CA GLY A 199 11.90 -21.48 7.92
C GLY A 199 13.20 -22.11 7.39
N PHE A 200 13.87 -21.51 6.40
CA PHE A 200 15.06 -22.10 5.79
C PHE A 200 16.20 -22.37 6.78
N ILE A 201 16.79 -23.57 6.74
CA ILE A 201 17.96 -23.94 7.52
C ILE A 201 19.24 -23.48 6.81
N PHE A 202 19.90 -22.46 7.34
CA PHE A 202 21.19 -22.01 6.82
C PHE A 202 22.33 -22.99 7.15
N LYS A 203 23.36 -22.98 6.30
CA LYS A 203 24.57 -23.79 6.49
C LYS A 203 25.22 -23.51 7.86
N LYS A 204 25.47 -24.58 8.62
CA LYS A 204 26.13 -24.52 9.93
C LYS A 204 27.49 -23.83 9.87
N GLY A 205 27.72 -22.90 10.81
CA GLY A 205 28.88 -22.02 10.86
C GLY A 205 28.92 -20.99 9.73
N GLY A 206 27.83 -20.82 8.98
CA GLY A 206 27.71 -19.86 7.90
C GLY A 206 27.41 -18.45 8.40
N GLU A 207 27.66 -17.46 7.54
CA GLU A 207 27.35 -16.06 7.83
C GLU A 207 25.86 -15.84 8.08
N MET A 208 24.99 -16.38 7.22
CA MET A 208 23.54 -16.20 7.32
C MET A 208 22.96 -16.96 8.52
N GLU A 209 23.50 -18.13 8.87
CA GLU A 209 23.11 -18.83 10.10
C GLU A 209 23.41 -17.96 11.33
N ARG A 210 24.65 -17.46 11.46
CA ARG A 210 25.02 -16.57 12.58
C ARG A 210 24.17 -15.31 12.64
N TYR A 211 23.82 -14.74 11.49
CA TYR A 211 22.98 -13.55 11.42
C TYR A 211 21.55 -13.85 11.90
N PHE A 212 20.87 -14.84 11.32
CA PHE A 212 19.45 -15.10 11.59
C PHE A 212 19.21 -15.83 12.91
N LEU A 213 20.17 -16.60 13.45
CA LEU A 213 20.04 -17.17 14.81
C LEU A 213 19.91 -16.10 15.90
N GLN A 214 20.36 -14.86 15.65
CA GLN A 214 20.18 -13.75 16.57
C GLN A 214 18.76 -13.14 16.52
N LYS A 215 17.96 -13.49 15.51
CA LYS A 215 16.60 -12.99 15.32
C LYS A 215 15.60 -13.90 16.04
N LYS A 216 14.88 -13.36 17.05
CA LYS A 216 13.89 -14.12 17.83
C LYS A 216 12.79 -14.75 16.97
N TRP A 217 12.29 -14.02 15.98
CA TRP A 217 11.26 -14.51 15.05
C TRP A 217 11.75 -15.71 14.24
N TYR A 218 13.01 -15.72 13.81
CA TYR A 218 13.57 -16.85 13.07
C TYR A 218 13.56 -18.10 13.96
N ASN A 219 13.98 -18.01 15.21
CA ASN A 219 13.99 -19.17 16.12
C ASN A 219 12.60 -19.70 16.50
N SER A 220 11.54 -18.91 16.27
CA SER A 220 10.16 -19.26 16.61
C SER A 220 9.41 -19.96 15.47
N ILE A 221 10.01 -20.02 14.28
CA ILE A 221 9.42 -20.62 13.07
C ILE A 221 9.98 -22.02 12.86
N GLU A 222 9.12 -22.94 12.43
CA GLU A 222 9.49 -24.31 12.06
C GLU A 222 10.56 -24.34 10.96
N LYS A 223 11.50 -25.27 11.06
CA LYS A 223 12.68 -25.33 10.20
C LYS A 223 12.53 -26.32 9.06
N THR A 224 12.92 -25.92 7.86
CA THR A 224 12.88 -26.74 6.65
C THR A 224 14.09 -26.49 5.73
N ASN A 225 14.47 -27.50 4.96
CA ASN A 225 15.47 -27.37 3.89
C ASN A 225 14.83 -26.96 2.55
N THR A 226 13.51 -27.05 2.43
CA THR A 226 12.74 -26.80 1.20
C THR A 226 11.63 -25.79 1.45
N PRO A 227 11.97 -24.54 1.79
CA PRO A 227 10.98 -23.48 2.00
C PRO A 227 10.22 -23.21 0.70
N SER A 228 8.91 -23.11 0.79
CA SER A 228 8.10 -22.60 -0.32
C SER A 228 8.06 -21.09 -0.24
N LEU A 229 8.25 -20.43 -1.38
CA LEU A 229 8.12 -18.99 -1.51
C LEU A 229 6.89 -18.66 -2.34
N ASP A 230 6.22 -17.56 -2.03
CA ASP A 230 5.10 -17.09 -2.85
C ASP A 230 5.58 -16.39 -4.15
N THR A 231 4.64 -15.89 -4.95
CA THR A 231 4.97 -15.25 -6.24
C THR A 231 5.72 -13.91 -6.09
N ILE A 232 5.49 -13.18 -5.00
CA ILE A 232 6.16 -11.91 -4.67
C ILE A 232 7.59 -12.19 -4.21
N GLU A 233 7.75 -13.12 -3.29
CA GLU A 233 9.03 -13.53 -2.72
C GLU A 233 9.94 -14.14 -3.79
N ASN A 234 9.41 -15.03 -4.65
CA ASN A 234 10.18 -15.58 -5.76
C ASN A 234 10.66 -14.49 -6.74
N HIS A 235 9.81 -13.52 -7.06
CA HIS A 235 10.21 -12.37 -7.89
C HIS A 235 11.34 -11.58 -7.22
N ASN A 236 11.20 -11.28 -5.93
CA ASN A 236 12.15 -10.50 -5.17
C ASN A 236 13.51 -11.20 -5.01
N VAL A 237 13.53 -12.49 -4.68
CA VAL A 237 14.75 -13.30 -4.61
C VAL A 237 15.50 -13.27 -5.94
N ASN A 238 14.80 -13.45 -7.05
CA ASN A 238 15.40 -13.47 -8.39
C ASN A 238 15.95 -12.09 -8.79
N LEU A 239 15.24 -11.01 -8.47
CA LEU A 239 15.71 -9.65 -8.73
C LEU A 239 16.97 -9.34 -7.89
N ILE A 240 16.93 -9.60 -6.59
CA ILE A 240 18.03 -9.31 -5.68
C ILE A 240 19.28 -10.12 -6.07
N LEU A 241 19.13 -11.40 -6.42
CA LEU A 241 20.25 -12.24 -6.87
C LEU A 241 20.94 -11.70 -8.14
N LYS A 242 20.19 -11.06 -9.04
CA LYS A 242 20.77 -10.39 -10.22
C LYS A 242 21.58 -9.17 -9.80
N LEU A 243 21.04 -8.33 -8.90
CA LEU A 243 21.70 -7.13 -8.42
C LEU A 243 22.97 -7.42 -7.60
N GLU A 244 23.03 -8.53 -6.86
CA GLU A 244 24.24 -8.99 -6.14
C GLU A 244 25.44 -9.22 -7.09
N LYS A 245 25.18 -9.55 -8.36
CA LYS A 245 26.18 -9.92 -9.36
C LYS A 245 26.67 -8.76 -10.23
N LEU A 246 25.99 -7.61 -10.19
CA LEU A 246 26.42 -6.37 -10.84
C LEU A 246 27.49 -5.72 -9.99
#